data_AF-A0A7X3MHI2-F1
#
_entry.id   AF-A0A7X3MHI2-F1
#
_cell.length_a   1.000
_cell.length_b   1.000
_cell.length_c   1.000
_cell.angle_alpha   90.00
_cell.angle_beta   90.00
_cell.angle_gamma   90.00
#
_symmetry.space_group_name_H-M   'P 1'
#
loop_
_entity.id
_entity.type
_entity.pdbx_description
1 polymer ?
#
loop_
_entity_poly.entity_id
_entity_poly.type
_entity_poly.pdbx_seq_one_letter_code
_entity_poly.pdbx_strand_id
1 'polypeptide(L)'
;MDKYTQKKQGFYEKYVKRGFDIVCSCLALFCFSWLYGIVAVLVRMKLGSPVLFIQLRPGMMDSETKSERIFKMYKFRSMTDERDENGELLPDEARMTSFGKWLRSTSLDELPEVFNILKGDMSILGPRPQLIRDMVFMTEEQRLRHTVRPGLSGLAQVNGRNNIDWEEKLEWDLKYIKKITFLGDLELIWQTVLKSFVKHEGITNGDMATAEDFGDYLLRRGKVSKNEYDRKQLEARRMYNALAAEHMDDGAKQERKIRRQEYPPFSVVMSVYGKDKANWFAQALDSVVNQTVKPDEIVLVVDGPIPEPIVQVIHEYRESCYLQGILFREVRLAQNQGLGNALKIAVEQCSNEMIARMDSDDIAVLTRFETQLQIMAENPDIDIVGGDIEEFTGDIQNKIGKRRVPATDAEIKEYMKKRCPFNHMTVMYRKSAVLKAGGYRNLYWNEDYFLWIRMAWQGCKMANTGTVLVNVRVGTDMYKRRGGRKYFESELYLQRYMLKRRMICGIVFAENICKRFTVQVLMPNQVRGWVFRKFAREKCR
;
A
#
# COMPACT_ATOMS: atom_id res chain seq x y z
N MET A 1 -13.20 -37.16 8.94
CA MET A 1 -12.90 -38.22 7.95
C MET A 1 -11.44 -38.06 7.56
N ASP A 2 -10.56 -38.73 8.30
CA ASP A 2 -9.09 -38.68 8.18
C ASP A 2 -8.62 -39.22 6.82
N LYS A 3 -8.53 -38.38 5.79
CA LYS A 3 -8.00 -38.80 4.48
C LYS A 3 -6.58 -38.33 4.19
N TYR A 4 -5.97 -37.52 5.07
CA TYR A 4 -4.63 -36.99 4.85
C TYR A 4 -3.84 -36.89 6.15
N THR A 5 -3.63 -38.04 6.80
CA THR A 5 -2.55 -38.20 7.76
C THR A 5 -1.24 -37.86 7.03
N GLN A 6 -0.47 -36.89 7.53
CA GLN A 6 0.85 -36.56 6.98
C GLN A 6 1.65 -37.86 6.84
N LYS A 7 1.91 -38.26 5.59
CA LYS A 7 2.73 -39.43 5.28
C LYS A 7 4.10 -39.24 5.93
N LYS A 8 4.59 -40.26 6.64
CA LYS A 8 5.99 -40.28 7.08
C LYS A 8 6.90 -40.27 5.85
N GLN A 9 7.79 -39.28 5.79
CA GLN A 9 8.75 -39.12 4.69
C GLN A 9 9.55 -40.40 4.48
N GLY A 10 9.76 -40.78 3.22
CA GLY A 10 10.59 -41.94 2.88
C GLY A 10 12.09 -41.67 3.14
N PHE A 11 12.90 -42.73 3.22
CA PHE A 11 14.35 -42.61 3.40
C PHE A 11 15.01 -41.70 2.34
N TYR A 12 14.61 -41.88 1.07
CA TYR A 12 15.09 -41.06 -0.04
C TYR A 12 14.75 -39.57 0.16
N GLU A 13 13.48 -39.26 0.43
CA GLU A 13 12.99 -37.89 0.59
C GLU A 13 13.70 -37.16 1.74
N LYS A 14 13.91 -37.85 2.86
CA LYS A 14 14.47 -37.26 4.07
C LYS A 14 15.99 -37.07 4.01
N TYR A 15 16.73 -38.04 3.45
CA TYR A 15 18.19 -38.07 3.57
C TYR A 15 18.96 -37.96 2.25
N VAL A 16 18.40 -38.48 1.15
CA VAL A 16 19.15 -38.63 -0.12
C VAL A 16 18.82 -37.53 -1.12
N LYS A 17 17.54 -37.13 -1.23
CA LYS A 17 17.04 -36.16 -2.21
C LYS A 17 17.81 -34.85 -2.16
N ARG A 18 18.13 -34.36 -0.96
CA ARG A 18 18.90 -33.11 -0.79
C ARG A 18 20.33 -33.22 -1.33
N GLY A 19 21.01 -34.35 -1.09
CA GLY A 19 22.34 -34.59 -1.62
C GLY A 19 22.33 -34.65 -3.15
N PHE A 20 21.32 -35.32 -3.72
CA PHE A 20 21.08 -35.37 -5.16
C PHE A 20 20.86 -33.96 -5.76
N ASP A 21 20.01 -33.14 -5.14
CA ASP A 21 19.76 -31.75 -5.57
C ASP A 21 21.05 -30.92 -5.62
N ILE A 22 21.91 -31.04 -4.59
CA ILE A 22 23.18 -30.31 -4.51
C ILE A 22 24.14 -30.76 -5.61
N VAL A 23 24.35 -32.08 -5.78
CA VAL A 23 25.27 -32.63 -6.78
C VAL A 23 24.86 -32.19 -8.18
N CYS A 24 23.60 -32.39 -8.55
CA CYS A 24 23.10 -32.01 -9.87
C CYS A 24 23.16 -30.50 -10.11
N SER A 25 22.87 -29.67 -9.10
CA SER A 25 22.96 -28.22 -9.24
C SER A 25 24.41 -27.71 -9.37
N CYS A 26 25.35 -28.31 -8.64
CA CYS A 26 26.78 -28.03 -8.80
C CYS A 26 27.29 -28.42 -10.18
N LEU A 27 26.89 -29.60 -10.69
CA LEU A 27 27.22 -30.04 -12.05
C LEU A 27 26.65 -29.08 -13.10
N ALA A 28 25.39 -28.66 -12.94
CA ALA A 28 24.76 -27.70 -13.85
C ALA A 28 25.51 -26.35 -13.85
N LEU A 29 25.85 -25.81 -12.67
CA LEU A 29 26.65 -24.58 -12.60
C LEU A 29 28.02 -24.72 -13.24
N PHE A 30 28.71 -25.85 -13.01
CA PHE A 30 30.03 -26.08 -13.60
C PHE A 30 29.96 -26.16 -15.13
N CYS A 31 29.11 -27.05 -15.65
CA CYS A 31 28.98 -27.33 -17.08
C CYS A 31 28.41 -26.14 -17.87
N PHE A 32 27.51 -25.36 -17.27
CA PHE A 32 26.82 -24.26 -17.95
C PHE A 32 27.27 -22.87 -17.50
N SER A 33 28.31 -22.74 -16.66
CA SER A 33 28.82 -21.46 -16.15
C SER A 33 29.01 -20.39 -17.24
N TRP A 34 29.55 -20.78 -18.39
CA TRP A 34 29.70 -19.93 -19.57
C TRP A 34 28.37 -19.36 -20.07
N LEU A 35 27.30 -20.16 -20.06
CA LEU A 35 25.96 -19.76 -20.48
C LEU A 35 25.34 -18.73 -19.52
N TYR A 36 25.52 -18.89 -18.21
CA TYR A 36 25.07 -17.89 -17.23
C TYR A 36 25.71 -16.53 -17.49
N GLY A 37 27.02 -16.50 -17.76
CA GLY A 37 27.76 -15.29 -18.08
C GLY A 37 27.24 -14.62 -19.36
N ILE A 38 27.05 -15.39 -20.43
CA ILE A 38 26.51 -14.87 -21.70
C ILE A 38 25.11 -14.29 -21.52
N VAL A 39 24.19 -15.03 -20.88
CA VAL A 39 22.81 -14.56 -20.67
C VAL A 39 22.80 -13.32 -19.77
N ALA A 40 23.62 -13.28 -18.71
CA ALA A 40 23.74 -12.12 -17.84
C ALA A 40 24.17 -10.85 -18.60
N VAL A 41 25.18 -10.97 -19.48
CA VAL A 41 25.63 -9.87 -20.33
C VAL A 41 24.55 -9.44 -21.32
N LEU A 42 23.88 -10.39 -21.99
CA LEU A 42 22.78 -10.08 -22.91
C LEU A 42 21.64 -9.34 -22.22
N VAL A 43 21.24 -9.78 -21.02
CA VAL A 43 20.23 -9.10 -20.21
C VAL A 43 20.70 -7.70 -19.83
N ARG A 44 21.96 -7.55 -19.38
CA ARG A 44 22.53 -6.24 -19.02
C ARG A 44 22.55 -5.26 -20.19
N MET A 45 22.82 -5.73 -21.39
CA MET A 45 22.88 -4.92 -22.61
C MET A 45 21.49 -4.59 -23.17
N LYS A 46 20.55 -5.54 -23.14
CA LYS A 46 19.23 -5.39 -23.77
C LYS A 46 18.17 -4.79 -22.84
N LEU A 47 18.26 -5.05 -21.54
CA LEU A 47 17.26 -4.65 -20.55
C LEU A 47 17.83 -3.75 -19.45
N GLY A 48 19.15 -3.67 -19.29
CA GLY A 48 19.81 -2.79 -18.33
C GLY A 48 20.06 -3.44 -16.98
N SER A 49 20.08 -2.63 -15.92
CA SER A 49 20.29 -3.08 -14.53
C SER A 49 18.96 -2.95 -13.76
N PRO A 50 18.60 -3.90 -12.88
CA PRO A 50 19.36 -5.10 -12.50
C PRO A 50 19.26 -6.25 -13.50
N VAL A 51 20.29 -7.10 -13.54
CA VAL A 51 20.34 -8.31 -14.40
C VAL A 51 19.44 -9.42 -13.87
N LEU A 52 19.41 -9.58 -12.54
CA LEU A 52 18.55 -10.55 -11.87
C LEU A 52 17.24 -9.87 -11.47
N PHE A 53 16.15 -10.57 -11.76
CA PHE A 53 14.84 -10.30 -11.19
C PHE A 53 14.64 -11.21 -9.98
N ILE A 54 14.29 -10.62 -8.85
CA ILE A 54 14.08 -11.34 -7.59
C ILE A 54 12.62 -11.26 -7.22
N GLN A 55 12.01 -12.40 -6.93
CA GLN A 55 10.60 -12.45 -6.54
C GLN A 55 10.37 -13.31 -5.31
N LEU A 56 9.52 -12.86 -4.39
CA LEU A 56 9.16 -13.64 -3.21
C LEU A 56 8.19 -14.77 -3.57
N ARG A 57 8.45 -15.96 -3.01
CA ARG A 57 7.69 -17.19 -3.25
C ARG A 57 7.50 -18.00 -1.97
N PRO A 58 6.33 -18.64 -1.76
CA PRO A 58 6.16 -19.67 -0.74
C PRO A 58 7.03 -20.89 -1.04
N GLY A 59 7.84 -21.26 -0.06
CA GLY A 59 8.67 -22.45 -0.04
C GLY A 59 8.08 -23.55 0.84
N MET A 60 8.95 -24.45 1.29
CA MET A 60 8.57 -25.52 2.20
C MET A 60 8.09 -24.95 3.55
N MET A 61 7.05 -25.54 4.12
CA MET A 61 6.55 -25.22 5.45
C MET A 61 7.62 -25.49 6.51
N ASP A 62 7.69 -24.59 7.47
CA ASP A 62 8.52 -24.74 8.64
C ASP A 62 7.94 -25.84 9.55
N SER A 63 8.82 -26.69 10.09
CA SER A 63 8.41 -27.80 10.93
C SER A 63 7.82 -27.37 12.27
N GLU A 64 8.28 -26.23 12.80
CA GLU A 64 7.92 -25.68 14.11
C GLU A 64 6.68 -24.79 13.99
N THR A 65 6.71 -23.80 13.09
CA THR A 65 5.62 -22.83 12.98
C THR A 65 4.44 -23.34 12.15
N LYS A 66 4.63 -24.42 11.37
CA LYS A 66 3.66 -24.96 10.41
C LYS A 66 3.20 -23.95 9.35
N SER A 67 3.97 -22.87 9.14
CA SER A 67 3.73 -21.86 8.10
C SER A 67 4.74 -21.98 6.95
N GLU A 68 4.36 -21.54 5.75
CA GLU A 68 5.25 -21.52 4.59
C GLU A 68 6.45 -20.60 4.82
N ARG A 69 7.65 -21.13 4.59
CA ARG A 69 8.85 -20.31 4.58
C ARG A 69 8.96 -19.59 3.24
N ILE A 70 8.93 -18.27 3.28
CA ILE A 70 9.06 -17.44 2.07
C ILE A 70 10.53 -17.36 1.67
N PHE A 71 10.82 -17.44 0.38
CA PHE A 71 12.17 -17.32 -0.16
C PHE A 71 12.23 -16.38 -1.37
N LYS A 72 13.44 -15.88 -1.64
CA LYS A 72 13.77 -15.07 -2.81
C LYS A 72 14.05 -15.97 -4.00
N MET A 73 13.13 -16.06 -4.94
CA MET A 73 13.32 -16.76 -6.21
C MET A 73 14.13 -15.89 -7.17
N TYR A 74 15.20 -16.43 -7.75
CA TYR A 74 16.06 -15.72 -8.68
C TYR A 74 15.73 -16.09 -10.12
N LYS A 75 15.57 -15.09 -10.98
CA LYS A 75 15.44 -15.25 -12.44
C LYS A 75 16.29 -14.21 -13.15
N PHE A 76 16.62 -14.44 -14.42
CA PHE A 76 17.06 -13.33 -15.25
C PHE A 76 15.89 -12.42 -15.56
N ARG A 77 16.14 -11.11 -15.56
CA ARG A 77 15.13 -10.13 -15.93
C ARG A 77 14.77 -10.31 -17.40
N SER A 78 13.47 -10.46 -17.68
CA SER A 78 12.93 -10.63 -19.04
C SER A 78 12.01 -9.48 -19.48
N MET A 79 11.71 -8.53 -18.60
CA MET A 79 10.78 -7.41 -18.86
C MET A 79 11.47 -6.07 -18.57
N THR A 80 11.00 -4.99 -19.19
CA THR A 80 11.52 -3.62 -18.92
C THR A 80 11.04 -3.11 -17.57
N ASP A 81 11.64 -2.02 -17.07
CA ASP A 81 11.18 -1.30 -15.86
C ASP A 81 10.41 -0.03 -16.23
N GLU A 82 9.81 -0.01 -17.43
CA GLU A 82 9.03 1.13 -17.89
C GLU A 82 7.83 1.34 -16.97
N ARG A 83 7.66 2.59 -16.57
CA ARG A 83 6.63 3.05 -15.66
C ARG A 83 5.74 4.07 -16.37
N ASP A 84 4.49 4.14 -15.94
CA ASP A 84 3.58 5.19 -16.36
C ASP A 84 3.96 6.55 -15.73
N GLU A 85 3.19 7.58 -16.07
CA GLU A 85 3.37 8.94 -15.55
C GLU A 85 3.16 9.05 -14.02
N ASN A 86 2.56 8.03 -13.40
CA ASN A 86 2.36 7.93 -11.95
C ASN A 86 3.51 7.19 -11.24
N GLY A 87 4.51 6.70 -12.01
CA GLY A 87 5.61 5.91 -11.48
C GLY A 87 5.25 4.45 -11.20
N GLU A 88 4.09 3.95 -11.63
CA GLU A 88 3.70 2.53 -11.54
C GLU A 88 4.23 1.75 -12.75
N LEU A 89 4.60 0.48 -12.58
CA LEU A 89 5.08 -0.33 -13.71
C LEU A 89 3.97 -0.50 -14.75
N LEU A 90 4.31 -0.34 -16.03
CA LEU A 90 3.38 -0.59 -17.12
C LEU A 90 2.86 -2.05 -17.09
N PRO A 91 1.73 -2.36 -17.76
CA PRO A 91 1.27 -3.74 -17.92
C PRO A 91 2.35 -4.65 -18.51
N ASP A 92 2.34 -5.93 -18.13
CA ASP A 92 3.33 -6.92 -18.59
C ASP A 92 3.46 -6.98 -20.12
N GLU A 93 2.34 -6.82 -20.83
CA GLU A 93 2.26 -6.77 -22.30
C GLU A 93 3.08 -5.62 -22.90
N ALA A 94 3.04 -4.45 -22.26
CA ALA A 94 3.79 -3.26 -22.68
C ALA A 94 5.28 -3.37 -22.31
N ARG A 95 5.62 -4.11 -21.24
CA ARG A 95 7.00 -4.29 -20.76
C ARG A 95 7.73 -5.46 -21.41
N MET A 96 7.02 -6.27 -22.20
CA MET A 96 7.55 -7.49 -22.80
C MET A 96 8.26 -7.22 -24.13
N THR A 97 9.60 -7.28 -24.13
CA THR A 97 10.41 -7.12 -25.36
C THR A 97 10.49 -8.41 -26.18
N SER A 98 10.87 -8.30 -27.46
CA SER A 98 11.17 -9.47 -28.31
C SER A 98 12.27 -10.36 -27.72
N PHE A 99 13.32 -9.75 -27.14
CA PHE A 99 14.36 -10.45 -26.41
C PHE A 99 13.81 -11.15 -25.16
N GLY A 100 12.95 -10.48 -24.39
CA GLY A 100 12.27 -11.05 -23.23
C GLY A 100 11.42 -12.27 -23.57
N LYS A 101 10.65 -12.19 -24.67
CA LYS A 101 9.87 -13.32 -25.21
C LYS A 101 10.76 -14.50 -25.56
N TRP A 102 11.87 -14.25 -26.25
CA TRP A 102 12.86 -15.29 -26.59
C TRP A 102 13.51 -15.91 -25.34
N LEU A 103 13.85 -15.10 -24.34
CA LEU A 103 14.48 -15.57 -23.11
C LEU A 103 13.54 -16.51 -22.32
N ARG A 104 12.24 -16.17 -22.26
CA ARG A 104 11.21 -17.02 -21.64
C ARG A 104 10.90 -18.26 -22.46
N SER A 105 10.82 -18.15 -23.79
CA SER A 105 10.49 -19.30 -24.66
C SER A 105 11.57 -20.38 -24.63
N THR A 106 12.81 -19.99 -24.35
CA THR A 106 13.95 -20.90 -24.15
C THR A 106 14.14 -21.33 -22.69
N SER A 107 13.33 -20.82 -21.75
CA SER A 107 13.46 -21.02 -20.30
C SER A 107 14.82 -20.61 -19.72
N LEU A 108 15.60 -19.83 -20.48
CA LEU A 108 16.91 -19.35 -20.04
C LEU A 108 16.76 -18.35 -18.89
N ASP A 109 15.60 -17.72 -18.73
CA ASP A 109 15.30 -16.84 -17.60
C ASP A 109 15.25 -17.56 -16.25
N GLU A 110 14.95 -18.85 -16.24
CA GLU A 110 14.87 -19.69 -15.03
C GLU A 110 16.25 -20.24 -14.58
N LEU A 111 17.32 -20.04 -15.37
CA LEU A 111 18.67 -20.53 -15.01
C LEU A 111 19.12 -20.14 -13.58
N PRO A 112 18.95 -18.88 -13.11
CA PRO A 112 19.37 -18.50 -11.76
C PRO A 112 18.66 -19.25 -10.62
N GLU A 113 17.56 -19.96 -10.89
CA GLU A 113 16.86 -20.78 -9.89
C GLU A 113 17.75 -21.92 -9.35
N VAL A 114 18.81 -22.32 -10.08
CA VAL A 114 19.80 -23.29 -9.59
C VAL A 114 20.44 -22.85 -8.25
N PHE A 115 20.60 -21.54 -8.04
CA PHE A 115 21.13 -21.00 -6.79
C PHE A 115 20.13 -21.19 -5.64
N ASN A 116 18.81 -21.15 -5.92
CA ASN A 116 17.78 -21.50 -4.95
C ASN A 116 17.82 -22.98 -4.58
N ILE A 117 18.09 -23.84 -5.55
CA ILE A 117 18.26 -25.28 -5.29
C ILE A 117 19.50 -25.50 -4.43
N LEU A 118 20.65 -24.89 -4.74
CA LEU A 118 21.87 -25.02 -3.93
C LEU A 118 21.73 -24.48 -2.50
N LYS A 119 21.00 -23.38 -2.32
CA LYS A 119 20.70 -22.84 -0.99
C LYS A 119 19.73 -23.71 -0.19
N GLY A 120 18.92 -24.52 -0.89
CA GLY A 120 17.93 -25.41 -0.29
C GLY A 120 16.55 -24.80 -0.14
N ASP A 121 16.31 -23.65 -0.78
CA ASP A 121 15.00 -23.01 -0.90
C ASP A 121 14.11 -23.81 -1.89
N MET A 122 14.72 -24.40 -2.93
CA MET A 122 14.09 -25.24 -3.95
C MET A 122 14.74 -26.63 -4.04
N SER A 123 14.10 -27.51 -4.81
CA SER A 123 14.53 -28.85 -5.22
C SER A 123 14.53 -28.92 -6.76
N ILE A 124 15.19 -29.91 -7.36
CA ILE A 124 15.10 -30.12 -8.82
C ILE A 124 13.68 -30.53 -9.20
N LEU A 125 13.10 -31.42 -8.39
CA LEU A 125 11.73 -31.91 -8.54
C LEU A 125 10.86 -31.61 -7.33
N GLY A 126 9.67 -31.09 -7.60
CA GLY A 126 8.69 -30.66 -6.61
C GLY A 126 7.55 -29.84 -7.23
N PRO A 127 6.53 -29.47 -6.44
CA PRO A 127 5.49 -28.55 -6.88
C PRO A 127 6.07 -27.22 -7.39
N ARG A 128 5.53 -26.66 -8.48
CA ARG A 128 6.02 -25.36 -8.99
C ARG A 128 5.80 -24.26 -7.93
N PRO A 129 6.80 -23.41 -7.63
CA PRO A 129 6.61 -22.31 -6.69
C PRO A 129 5.59 -21.30 -7.24
N GLN A 130 4.51 -21.04 -6.47
CA GLN A 130 3.41 -20.14 -6.87
C GLN A 130 3.56 -18.76 -6.25
N LEU A 131 2.75 -17.78 -6.66
CA LEU A 131 2.79 -16.46 -6.05
C LEU A 131 2.17 -16.48 -4.65
N ILE A 132 2.60 -15.55 -3.80
CA ILE A 132 1.97 -15.32 -2.49
C ILE A 132 0.48 -15.01 -2.66
N ARG A 133 0.12 -14.27 -3.73
CA ARG A 133 -1.28 -13.99 -4.08
C ARG A 133 -2.10 -15.20 -4.47
N ASP A 134 -1.50 -16.31 -4.89
CA ASP A 134 -2.24 -17.54 -5.15
C ASP A 134 -2.40 -18.35 -3.87
N MET A 135 -1.37 -18.35 -3.01
CA MET A 135 -1.35 -19.09 -1.75
C MET A 135 -2.52 -18.73 -0.84
N VAL A 136 -2.89 -17.45 -0.74
CA VAL A 136 -4.00 -16.98 0.12
C VAL A 136 -5.37 -17.54 -0.30
N PHE A 137 -5.51 -18.00 -1.55
CA PHE A 137 -6.73 -18.61 -2.04
C PHE A 137 -6.77 -20.13 -1.84
N MET A 138 -5.65 -20.76 -1.44
CA MET A 138 -5.58 -22.21 -1.29
C MET A 138 -6.32 -22.70 -0.04
N THR A 139 -6.98 -23.85 -0.17
CA THR A 139 -7.52 -24.59 0.97
C THR A 139 -6.39 -25.23 1.79
N GLU A 140 -6.67 -25.65 3.02
CA GLU A 140 -5.69 -26.37 3.85
C GLU A 140 -5.17 -27.64 3.16
N GLU A 141 -6.03 -28.35 2.43
CA GLU A 141 -5.64 -29.52 1.62
C GLU A 141 -4.68 -29.13 0.49
N GLN A 142 -4.98 -28.06 -0.25
CA GLN A 142 -4.11 -27.58 -1.33
C GLN A 142 -2.76 -27.08 -0.78
N ARG A 143 -2.75 -26.50 0.43
CA ARG A 143 -1.51 -26.05 1.10
C ARG A 143 -0.59 -27.19 1.53
N LEU A 144 -1.05 -28.44 1.55
CA LEU A 144 -0.17 -29.60 1.71
C LEU A 144 0.92 -29.66 0.64
N ARG A 145 0.75 -28.98 -0.50
CA ARG A 145 1.80 -28.83 -1.51
C ARG A 145 3.09 -28.19 -0.98
N HIS A 146 2.99 -27.36 0.05
CA HIS A 146 4.14 -26.72 0.68
C HIS A 146 4.82 -27.60 1.74
N THR A 147 4.41 -28.86 1.94
CA THR A 147 5.10 -29.78 2.87
C THR A 147 6.46 -30.25 2.37
N VAL A 148 6.75 -30.05 1.08
CA VAL A 148 8.03 -30.36 0.44
C VAL A 148 8.60 -29.11 -0.22
N ARG A 149 9.90 -29.14 -0.55
CA ARG A 149 10.52 -28.04 -1.30
C ARG A 149 9.87 -27.90 -2.68
N PRO A 150 9.56 -26.67 -3.12
CA PRO A 150 9.13 -26.44 -4.50
C PRO A 150 10.21 -26.84 -5.49
N GLY A 151 9.78 -27.24 -6.69
CA GLY A 151 10.64 -27.78 -7.74
C GLY A 151 10.78 -26.87 -8.95
N LEU A 152 11.93 -26.96 -9.63
CA LEU A 152 12.09 -26.43 -10.99
C LEU A 152 11.13 -27.13 -11.96
N SER A 153 11.10 -28.47 -11.92
CA SER A 153 10.11 -29.31 -12.61
C SER A 153 9.32 -30.17 -11.62
N GLY A 154 8.29 -30.84 -12.10
CA GLY A 154 7.39 -31.63 -11.26
C GLY A 154 6.33 -32.37 -12.06
N LEU A 155 5.54 -33.19 -11.36
CA LEU A 155 4.54 -34.05 -11.97
C LEU A 155 3.46 -33.24 -12.72
N ALA A 156 3.07 -32.07 -12.20
CA ALA A 156 2.11 -31.19 -12.85
C ALA A 156 2.68 -30.57 -14.13
N GLN A 157 3.96 -30.13 -14.11
CA GLN A 157 4.65 -29.56 -15.27
C GLN A 157 4.76 -30.58 -16.41
N VAL A 158 5.02 -31.84 -16.06
CA VAL A 158 5.13 -32.92 -17.03
C VAL A 158 3.76 -33.34 -17.56
N ASN A 159 2.75 -33.55 -16.73
CA ASN A 159 1.44 -34.06 -17.17
C ASN A 159 0.48 -33.00 -17.73
N GLY A 160 0.67 -31.72 -17.38
CA GLY A 160 -0.36 -30.70 -17.56
C GLY A 160 -0.10 -29.58 -18.56
N ARG A 161 1.13 -29.03 -18.60
CA ARG A 161 1.46 -27.72 -19.24
C ARG A 161 0.28 -26.71 -19.19
N ASN A 162 -0.12 -26.16 -20.34
CA ASN A 162 -1.11 -25.07 -20.47
C ASN A 162 -2.57 -25.56 -20.62
N ASN A 163 -2.80 -26.87 -20.73
CA ASN A 163 -4.12 -27.43 -21.04
C ASN A 163 -4.89 -27.96 -19.82
N ILE A 164 -4.35 -27.83 -18.61
CA ILE A 164 -5.01 -28.28 -17.38
C ILE A 164 -5.43 -27.09 -16.51
N ASP A 165 -6.60 -27.22 -15.90
CA ASP A 165 -7.16 -26.23 -14.99
C ASP A 165 -6.33 -26.15 -13.69
N TRP A 166 -6.49 -25.06 -12.93
CA TRP A 166 -5.78 -24.85 -11.67
C TRP A 166 -5.97 -25.97 -10.65
N GLU A 167 -7.17 -26.54 -10.57
CA GLU A 167 -7.47 -27.63 -9.64
C GLU A 167 -6.69 -28.90 -9.99
N GLU A 168 -6.65 -29.26 -11.28
CA GLU A 168 -5.88 -30.41 -11.75
C GLU A 168 -4.37 -30.22 -11.50
N LYS A 169 -3.85 -29.00 -11.67
CA LYS A 169 -2.44 -28.68 -11.34
C LYS A 169 -2.14 -28.97 -9.87
N LEU A 170 -3.00 -28.50 -8.97
CA LEU A 170 -2.86 -28.72 -7.54
C LEU A 170 -3.01 -30.21 -7.17
N GLU A 171 -3.91 -30.94 -7.83
CA GLU A 171 -4.03 -32.39 -7.63
C GLU A 171 -2.79 -33.16 -8.05
N TRP A 172 -2.16 -32.80 -9.17
CA TRP A 172 -0.89 -33.41 -9.60
C TRP A 172 0.24 -33.14 -8.61
N ASP A 173 0.30 -31.93 -8.03
CA ASP A 173 1.25 -31.60 -6.96
C ASP A 173 1.04 -32.52 -5.74
N LEU A 174 -0.21 -32.71 -5.31
CA LEU A 174 -0.54 -33.59 -4.19
C LEU A 174 -0.26 -35.07 -4.50
N LYS A 175 -0.50 -35.53 -5.74
CA LYS A 175 -0.16 -36.89 -6.20
C LYS A 175 1.35 -37.13 -6.14
N TYR A 176 2.16 -36.15 -6.55
CA TYR A 176 3.61 -36.22 -6.44
C TYR A 176 4.06 -36.41 -4.99
N ILE A 177 3.55 -35.58 -4.07
CA ILE A 177 3.93 -35.60 -2.66
C ILE A 177 3.59 -36.93 -2.00
N LYS A 178 2.47 -37.56 -2.39
CA LYS A 178 2.10 -38.90 -1.89
C LYS A 178 3.16 -39.96 -2.27
N LYS A 179 3.84 -39.85 -3.41
CA LYS A 179 4.75 -40.88 -3.94
C LYS A 179 6.10 -40.34 -4.44
N ILE A 180 6.85 -39.71 -3.54
CA ILE A 180 8.24 -39.32 -3.81
C ILE A 180 9.15 -40.56 -3.68
N THR A 181 9.85 -40.91 -4.77
CA THR A 181 10.85 -42.00 -4.81
C THR A 181 12.00 -41.62 -5.75
N PHE A 182 13.19 -42.19 -5.55
CA PHE A 182 14.35 -41.90 -6.40
C PHE A 182 14.12 -42.22 -7.87
N LEU A 183 13.60 -43.42 -8.17
CA LEU A 183 13.29 -43.84 -9.54
C LEU A 183 12.20 -42.96 -10.17
N GLY A 184 11.18 -42.57 -9.40
CA GLY A 184 10.15 -41.65 -9.88
C GLY A 184 10.69 -40.25 -10.19
N ASP A 185 11.63 -39.75 -9.38
CA ASP A 185 12.30 -38.48 -9.65
C ASP A 185 13.19 -38.58 -10.92
N LEU A 186 13.94 -39.67 -11.09
CA LEU A 186 14.73 -39.89 -12.33
C LEU A 186 13.85 -39.97 -13.57
N GLU A 187 12.72 -40.68 -13.48
CA GLU A 187 11.74 -40.78 -14.56
C GLU A 187 11.17 -39.39 -14.92
N LEU A 188 10.81 -38.58 -13.92
CA LEU A 188 10.30 -37.23 -14.14
C LEU A 188 11.35 -36.30 -14.75
N ILE A 189 12.63 -36.42 -14.37
CA ILE A 189 13.72 -35.68 -15.02
C ILE A 189 13.82 -36.09 -16.49
N TRP A 190 13.82 -37.39 -16.78
CA TRP A 190 13.88 -37.89 -18.15
C TRP A 190 12.68 -37.41 -18.99
N GLN A 191 11.46 -37.47 -18.44
CA GLN A 191 10.27 -36.96 -19.10
C GLN A 191 10.32 -35.44 -19.32
N THR A 192 10.91 -34.69 -18.38
CA THR A 192 11.12 -33.24 -18.51
C THR A 192 12.06 -32.94 -19.68
N VAL A 193 13.20 -33.64 -19.74
CA VAL A 193 14.20 -33.51 -20.82
C VAL A 193 13.59 -33.89 -22.17
N LEU A 194 12.95 -35.06 -22.28
CA LEU A 194 12.29 -35.46 -23.53
C LEU A 194 11.27 -34.42 -23.99
N LYS A 195 10.45 -33.89 -23.08
CA LYS A 195 9.45 -32.86 -23.42
C LYS A 195 10.05 -31.50 -23.75
N SER A 196 11.24 -31.17 -23.26
CA SER A 196 11.95 -29.94 -23.64
C SER A 196 12.62 -30.05 -25.01
N PHE A 197 13.11 -31.24 -25.39
CA PHE A 197 13.81 -31.47 -26.67
C PHE A 197 12.92 -31.90 -27.84
N VAL A 198 11.82 -32.63 -27.60
CA VAL A 198 11.02 -33.28 -28.68
C VAL A 198 9.90 -32.40 -29.24
N LYS A 199 9.41 -31.39 -28.52
CA LYS A 199 8.30 -30.53 -28.98
C LYS A 199 8.58 -29.05 -28.77
N HIS A 200 9.22 -28.41 -29.76
CA HIS A 200 9.16 -26.96 -29.95
C HIS A 200 7.75 -26.47 -30.40
N GLU A 201 6.80 -27.37 -30.72
CA GLU A 201 5.46 -27.06 -31.25
C GLU A 201 4.39 -26.72 -30.18
N GLY A 202 4.69 -25.82 -29.25
CA GLY A 202 3.69 -25.39 -28.27
C GLY A 202 3.79 -23.95 -27.81
N ILE A 203 4.69 -23.16 -28.40
CA ILE A 203 4.84 -21.74 -28.09
C ILE A 203 4.19 -20.98 -29.27
N THR A 204 2.89 -21.17 -29.46
CA THR A 204 2.12 -20.38 -30.42
C THR A 204 2.08 -18.93 -29.95
N ASN A 205 2.45 -18.02 -30.87
CA ASN A 205 2.60 -16.58 -30.64
C ASN A 205 1.38 -15.84 -30.04
N GLY A 206 0.23 -16.51 -29.86
CA GLY A 206 -0.97 -15.97 -29.23
C GLY A 206 -1.14 -16.26 -27.73
N ASP A 207 -0.41 -17.24 -27.17
CA ASP A 207 -0.65 -17.76 -25.80
C ASP A 207 0.42 -17.34 -24.77
N MET A 208 1.23 -16.33 -25.08
CA MET A 208 2.12 -15.68 -24.11
C MET A 208 1.38 -14.65 -23.22
N ALA A 209 0.06 -14.73 -23.14
CA ALA A 209 -0.70 -14.05 -22.10
C ALA A 209 -0.32 -14.67 -20.75
N THR A 210 0.01 -13.82 -19.78
CA THR A 210 0.37 -14.18 -18.41
C THR A 210 -0.59 -15.27 -17.90
N ALA A 211 -0.06 -16.39 -17.42
CA ALA A 211 -0.91 -17.47 -16.89
C ALA A 211 -1.87 -16.89 -15.85
N GLU A 212 -3.18 -17.13 -16.02
CA GLU A 212 -4.23 -16.60 -15.14
C GLU A 212 -3.90 -16.95 -13.68
N ASP A 213 -3.96 -15.98 -12.78
CA ASP A 213 -3.72 -16.19 -11.35
C ASP A 213 -4.81 -17.08 -10.73
N PHE A 214 -4.49 -17.79 -9.65
CA PHE A 214 -5.45 -18.70 -9.03
C PHE A 214 -6.67 -17.96 -8.47
N GLY A 215 -6.45 -16.77 -7.89
CA GLY A 215 -7.54 -15.92 -7.41
C GLY A 215 -8.49 -15.49 -8.54
N ASP A 216 -7.94 -15.14 -9.70
CA ASP A 216 -8.71 -14.72 -10.89
C ASP A 216 -9.53 -15.89 -11.44
N TYR A 217 -8.90 -17.07 -11.53
CA TYR A 217 -9.57 -18.31 -11.90
C TYR A 217 -10.78 -18.61 -11.00
N LEU A 218 -10.63 -18.50 -9.68
CA LEU A 218 -11.71 -18.76 -8.73
C LEU A 218 -12.84 -17.73 -8.85
N LEU A 219 -12.50 -16.44 -9.03
CA LEU A 219 -13.47 -15.37 -9.23
C LEU A 219 -14.27 -15.60 -10.53
N ARG A 220 -13.59 -15.90 -11.63
CA ARG A 220 -14.21 -16.17 -12.94
C ARG A 220 -15.13 -17.39 -12.92
N ARG A 221 -14.76 -18.44 -12.17
CA ARG A 221 -15.59 -19.65 -11.98
C ARG A 221 -16.70 -19.46 -10.94
N GLY A 222 -16.82 -18.28 -10.33
CA GLY A 222 -17.84 -18.01 -9.30
C GLY A 222 -17.63 -18.77 -8.00
N LYS A 223 -16.42 -19.29 -7.75
CA LYS A 223 -16.07 -20.04 -6.54
C LYS A 223 -15.74 -19.13 -5.35
N VAL A 224 -15.44 -17.86 -5.62
CA VAL A 224 -15.14 -16.83 -4.62
C VAL A 224 -15.91 -15.55 -4.94
N SER A 225 -16.44 -14.87 -3.92
CA SER A 225 -17.14 -13.60 -4.09
C SER A 225 -16.17 -12.45 -4.39
N LYS A 226 -16.61 -11.38 -5.08
CA LYS A 226 -15.75 -10.21 -5.36
C LYS A 226 -15.18 -9.57 -4.09
N ASN A 227 -15.98 -9.49 -3.02
CA ASN A 227 -15.53 -8.97 -1.72
C ASN A 227 -14.44 -9.84 -1.10
N GLU A 228 -14.59 -11.17 -1.16
CA GLU A 228 -13.58 -12.09 -0.64
C GLU A 228 -12.30 -12.06 -1.48
N TYR A 229 -12.42 -11.96 -2.80
CA TYR A 229 -11.30 -11.77 -3.72
C TYR A 229 -10.51 -10.50 -3.38
N ASP A 230 -11.19 -9.36 -3.26
CA ASP A 230 -10.52 -8.08 -2.98
C ASP A 230 -9.83 -8.11 -1.60
N ARG A 231 -10.45 -8.75 -0.61
CA ARG A 231 -9.85 -8.96 0.72
C ARG A 231 -8.59 -9.82 0.67
N LYS A 232 -8.63 -10.97 -0.02
CA LYS A 232 -7.48 -11.88 -0.13
C LYS A 232 -6.35 -11.29 -0.97
N GLN A 233 -6.65 -10.51 -2.01
CA GLN A 233 -5.63 -9.76 -2.76
C GLN A 233 -4.92 -8.72 -1.89
N LEU A 234 -5.67 -8.02 -1.03
CA LEU A 234 -5.10 -7.08 -0.08
C LEU A 234 -4.22 -7.80 0.96
N GLU A 235 -4.67 -8.95 1.48
CA GLU A 235 -3.89 -9.81 2.37
C GLU A 235 -2.55 -10.24 1.74
N ALA A 236 -2.58 -10.70 0.49
CA ALA A 236 -1.38 -11.09 -0.24
C ALA A 236 -0.41 -9.92 -0.45
N ARG A 237 -0.92 -8.73 -0.79
CA ARG A 237 -0.11 -7.52 -0.96
C ARG A 237 0.56 -7.12 0.36
N ARG A 238 -0.15 -7.24 1.49
CA ARG A 238 0.39 -6.98 2.83
C ARG A 238 1.50 -7.94 3.20
N MET A 239 1.27 -9.25 3.01
CA MET A 239 2.30 -10.26 3.24
C MET A 239 3.54 -9.97 2.40
N TYR A 240 3.36 -9.72 1.09
CA TYR A 240 4.46 -9.40 0.20
C TYR A 240 5.26 -8.18 0.68
N ASN A 241 4.59 -7.10 1.06
CA ASN A 241 5.25 -5.87 1.54
C ASN A 241 5.98 -6.07 2.87
N ALA A 242 5.39 -6.81 3.81
CA ALA A 242 6.02 -7.14 5.09
C ALA A 242 7.30 -7.96 4.87
N LEU A 243 7.20 -9.02 4.07
CA LEU A 243 8.31 -9.91 3.75
C LEU A 243 9.39 -9.21 2.91
N ALA A 244 9.00 -8.34 1.99
CA ALA A 244 9.93 -7.52 1.23
C ALA A 244 10.73 -6.59 2.14
N ALA A 245 10.12 -6.04 3.20
CA ALA A 245 10.81 -5.23 4.19
C ALA A 245 11.79 -6.05 5.06
N GLU A 246 11.44 -7.27 5.46
CA GLU A 246 12.34 -8.18 6.20
C GLU A 246 13.54 -8.62 5.37
N HIS A 247 13.28 -8.87 4.08
CA HIS A 247 14.25 -9.33 3.10
C HIS A 247 14.97 -8.21 2.32
N MET A 248 14.79 -6.94 2.71
CA MET A 248 15.58 -5.82 2.18
C MET A 248 17.07 -6.08 2.39
N ASP A 249 17.86 -5.79 1.36
CA ASP A 249 19.32 -5.85 1.41
C ASP A 249 19.89 -4.87 2.46
N ASP A 250 21.07 -5.16 3.00
CA ASP A 250 21.69 -4.38 4.06
C ASP A 250 21.95 -2.92 3.63
N GLY A 251 22.17 -2.68 2.34
CA GLY A 251 22.22 -1.32 1.76
C GLY A 251 20.90 -0.56 1.87
N ALA A 252 19.76 -1.22 1.60
CA ALA A 252 18.43 -0.60 1.71
C ALA A 252 17.99 -0.42 3.18
N LYS A 253 18.41 -1.33 4.07
CA LYS A 253 18.24 -1.17 5.53
C LYS A 253 19.05 0.02 6.06
N GLN A 254 20.29 0.18 5.58
CA GLN A 254 21.15 1.32 5.91
C GLN A 254 20.55 2.63 5.38
N GLU A 255 20.06 2.67 4.14
CA GLU A 255 19.40 3.84 3.55
C GLU A 255 18.11 4.23 4.32
N ARG A 256 17.31 3.23 4.71
CA ARG A 256 16.12 3.44 5.56
C ARG A 256 16.50 3.93 6.96
N LYS A 257 17.63 3.47 7.52
CA LYS A 257 18.15 3.91 8.82
C LYS A 257 18.73 5.33 8.76
N ILE A 258 19.40 5.69 7.66
CA ILE A 258 19.92 7.04 7.39
C ILE A 258 18.75 8.02 7.24
N ARG A 259 17.73 7.72 6.43
CA ARG A 259 16.53 8.59 6.30
C ARG A 259 15.78 8.78 7.62
N ARG A 260 15.77 7.76 8.49
CA ARG A 260 15.20 7.86 9.86
C ARG A 260 16.04 8.72 10.81
N GLN A 261 17.33 8.94 10.52
CA GLN A 261 18.17 9.89 11.26
C GLN A 261 18.05 11.32 10.71
N GLU A 262 17.62 11.48 9.47
CA GLU A 262 17.53 12.78 8.78
C GLU A 262 16.33 13.62 9.26
N TYR A 263 15.23 12.99 9.66
CA TYR A 263 14.01 13.67 10.10
C TYR A 263 13.60 13.28 11.53
N PRO A 264 13.02 14.21 12.32
CA PRO A 264 12.53 13.90 13.66
C PRO A 264 11.37 12.91 13.64
N PRO A 265 11.21 12.07 14.68
CA PRO A 265 10.11 11.13 14.75
C PRO A 265 8.77 11.85 14.80
N PHE A 266 7.74 11.25 14.20
CA PHE A 266 6.42 11.88 14.10
C PHE A 266 5.27 10.89 14.25
N SER A 267 4.13 11.43 14.70
CA SER A 267 2.88 10.71 14.86
C SER A 267 1.88 11.11 13.76
N VAL A 268 1.07 10.17 13.30
CA VAL A 268 -0.09 10.44 12.43
C VAL A 268 -1.36 10.29 13.26
N VAL A 269 -2.20 11.33 13.29
CA VAL A 269 -3.51 11.30 13.96
C VAL A 269 -4.62 11.03 12.96
N MET A 270 -5.45 10.05 13.27
CA MET A 270 -6.62 9.66 12.49
C MET A 270 -7.83 9.45 13.39
N SER A 271 -9.02 9.58 12.83
CA SER A 271 -10.27 9.21 13.50
C SER A 271 -11.19 8.46 12.55
N VAL A 272 -11.86 7.43 13.05
CA VAL A 272 -12.86 6.65 12.31
C VAL A 272 -14.16 6.56 13.10
N TYR A 273 -15.31 6.55 12.44
CA TYR A 273 -16.62 6.41 13.09
C TYR A 273 -17.57 5.54 12.29
N GLY A 274 -18.72 5.18 12.87
CA GLY A 274 -19.60 4.13 12.34
C GLY A 274 -20.19 4.34 10.94
N LYS A 275 -20.07 5.52 10.32
CA LYS A 275 -20.51 5.76 8.93
C LYS A 275 -19.37 5.73 7.91
N ASP A 276 -18.12 5.56 8.36
CA ASP A 276 -16.99 5.43 7.45
C ASP A 276 -17.06 4.11 6.68
N LYS A 277 -16.42 4.08 5.51
CA LYS A 277 -16.38 2.89 4.67
C LYS A 277 -15.06 2.17 4.87
N ALA A 278 -15.12 0.89 5.21
CA ALA A 278 -13.93 0.08 5.50
C ALA A 278 -12.91 0.07 4.34
N ASN A 279 -13.36 0.02 3.09
CA ASN A 279 -12.47 0.07 1.93
C ASN A 279 -11.74 1.42 1.78
N TRP A 280 -12.44 2.54 2.03
CA TRP A 280 -11.82 3.88 2.00
C TRP A 280 -10.85 4.05 3.16
N PHE A 281 -11.21 3.54 4.34
CA PHE A 281 -10.34 3.53 5.51
C PHE A 281 -9.08 2.69 5.32
N ALA A 282 -9.20 1.52 4.69
CA ALA A 282 -8.05 0.72 4.32
C ALA A 282 -7.14 1.44 3.32
N GLN A 283 -7.68 2.16 2.32
CA GLN A 283 -6.90 2.98 1.38
C GLN A 283 -6.19 4.14 2.07
N ALA A 284 -6.86 4.83 3.00
CA ALA A 284 -6.29 5.92 3.77
C ALA A 284 -5.09 5.43 4.60
N LEU A 285 -5.27 4.34 5.35
CA LEU A 285 -4.19 3.73 6.12
C LEU A 285 -3.04 3.22 5.25
N ASP A 286 -3.35 2.60 4.09
CA ASP A 286 -2.32 2.15 3.13
C ASP A 286 -1.44 3.32 2.67
N SER A 287 -2.08 4.46 2.34
CA SER A 287 -1.38 5.67 1.90
C SER A 287 -0.50 6.28 3.00
N VAL A 288 -0.74 5.98 4.27
CA VAL A 288 0.05 6.45 5.42
C VAL A 288 1.24 5.52 5.68
N VAL A 289 1.04 4.20 5.69
CA VAL A 289 2.11 3.24 6.02
C VAL A 289 3.12 3.03 4.89
N ASN A 290 2.73 3.35 3.65
CA ASN A 290 3.57 3.20 2.46
C ASN A 290 4.26 4.52 2.02
N GLN A 291 4.37 5.51 2.90
CA GLN A 291 5.09 6.77 2.60
C GLN A 291 6.59 6.57 2.43
N THR A 292 7.22 7.48 1.68
CA THR A 292 8.70 7.60 1.55
C THR A 292 9.39 7.72 2.90
N VAL A 293 8.85 8.57 3.78
CA VAL A 293 9.20 8.66 5.20
C VAL A 293 8.01 8.18 6.02
N LYS A 294 8.19 7.05 6.72
CA LYS A 294 7.11 6.38 7.46
C LYS A 294 6.92 7.01 8.84
N PRO A 295 5.68 7.07 9.37
CA PRO A 295 5.45 7.52 10.73
C PRO A 295 6.03 6.54 11.75
N ASP A 296 6.41 7.06 12.91
CA ASP A 296 6.83 6.23 14.05
C ASP A 296 5.64 5.81 14.90
N GLU A 297 4.55 6.59 14.85
CA GLU A 297 3.33 6.30 15.58
C GLU A 297 2.09 6.66 14.73
N ILE A 298 1.07 5.81 14.79
CA ILE A 298 -0.28 6.14 14.33
C ILE A 298 -1.19 6.12 15.56
N VAL A 299 -1.86 7.24 15.83
CA VAL A 299 -2.89 7.34 16.87
C VAL A 299 -4.25 7.40 16.20
N LEU A 300 -4.99 6.29 16.29
CA LEU A 300 -6.33 6.15 15.75
C LEU A 300 -7.37 6.28 16.87
N VAL A 301 -8.28 7.25 16.74
CA VAL A 301 -9.44 7.37 17.62
C VAL A 301 -10.68 6.78 16.94
N VAL A 302 -11.27 5.77 17.58
CA VAL A 302 -12.55 5.16 17.18
C VAL A 302 -13.67 5.91 17.90
N ASP A 303 -14.36 6.78 17.17
CA ASP A 303 -15.34 7.74 17.72
C ASP A 303 -16.77 7.14 17.80
N GLY A 304 -16.96 6.25 18.77
CA GLY A 304 -18.19 5.50 18.99
C GLY A 304 -18.18 4.10 18.37
N PRO A 305 -19.32 3.38 18.41
CA PRO A 305 -19.44 2.06 17.82
C PRO A 305 -19.16 2.07 16.31
N ILE A 306 -18.41 1.07 15.84
CA ILE A 306 -18.05 0.88 14.43
C ILE A 306 -18.50 -0.50 13.94
N PRO A 307 -18.81 -0.65 12.64
CA PRO A 307 -19.19 -1.94 12.07
C PRO A 307 -17.98 -2.88 11.96
N GLU A 308 -18.25 -4.18 11.96
CA GLU A 308 -17.25 -5.26 11.93
C GLU A 308 -16.19 -5.12 10.81
N PRO A 309 -16.54 -4.71 9.57
CA PRO A 309 -15.52 -4.50 8.52
C PRO A 309 -14.47 -3.44 8.88
N ILE A 310 -14.82 -2.40 9.64
CA ILE A 310 -13.83 -1.41 10.10
C ILE A 310 -12.95 -2.02 11.21
N VAL A 311 -13.53 -2.82 12.11
CA VAL A 311 -12.78 -3.54 13.14
C VAL A 311 -11.70 -4.43 12.52
N GLN A 312 -12.05 -5.16 11.45
CA GLN A 312 -11.12 -5.98 10.69
C GLN A 312 -9.97 -5.16 10.09
N VAL A 313 -10.27 -4.02 9.47
CA VAL A 313 -9.23 -3.11 8.94
C VAL A 313 -8.29 -2.64 10.05
N ILE A 314 -8.82 -2.28 11.23
CA ILE A 314 -7.98 -1.88 12.38
C ILE A 314 -7.05 -3.01 12.80
N HIS A 315 -7.58 -4.23 12.97
CA HIS A 315 -6.78 -5.40 13.34
C HIS A 315 -5.67 -5.67 12.33
N GLU A 316 -6.01 -5.65 11.04
CA GLU A 316 -5.07 -5.88 9.94
C GLU A 316 -3.92 -4.85 9.91
N TYR A 317 -4.23 -3.57 10.09
CA TYR A 317 -3.21 -2.52 10.08
C TYR A 317 -2.42 -2.43 11.37
N ARG A 318 -2.98 -2.86 12.51
CA ARG A 318 -2.22 -2.99 13.76
C ARG A 318 -1.07 -3.97 13.60
N GLU A 319 -1.34 -5.16 13.05
CA GLU A 319 -0.32 -6.17 12.76
C GLU A 319 0.69 -5.68 11.71
N SER A 320 0.20 -5.06 10.62
CA SER A 320 1.08 -4.51 9.59
C SER A 320 2.00 -3.40 10.11
N CYS A 321 1.50 -2.52 10.98
CA CYS A 321 2.29 -1.45 11.60
C CYS A 321 3.35 -2.02 12.54
N TYR A 322 3.00 -3.04 13.35
CA TYR A 322 3.94 -3.73 14.22
C TYR A 322 5.13 -4.30 13.44
N LEU A 323 4.89 -5.02 12.34
CA LEU A 323 5.93 -5.56 11.46
C LEU A 323 6.80 -4.48 10.81
N GLN A 324 6.25 -3.28 10.59
CA GLN A 324 6.97 -2.16 10.01
C GLN A 324 7.72 -1.30 11.04
N GLY A 325 7.60 -1.60 12.34
CA GLY A 325 8.16 -0.80 13.43
C GLY A 325 7.46 0.53 13.63
N ILE A 326 6.15 0.57 13.37
CA ILE A 326 5.24 1.72 13.57
C ILE A 326 4.36 1.41 14.78
N LEU A 327 4.37 2.27 15.79
CA LEU A 327 3.51 2.12 16.96
C LEU A 327 2.06 2.43 16.59
N PHE A 328 1.18 1.43 16.64
CA PHE A 328 -0.25 1.64 16.39
C PHE A 328 -1.03 1.77 17.70
N ARG A 329 -1.42 2.99 18.06
CA ARG A 329 -2.20 3.30 19.26
C ARG A 329 -3.66 3.50 18.90
N GLU A 330 -4.50 2.64 19.43
CA GLU A 330 -5.95 2.68 19.24
C GLU A 330 -6.64 3.21 20.50
N VAL A 331 -7.54 4.19 20.35
CA VAL A 331 -8.31 4.78 21.45
C VAL A 331 -9.79 4.70 21.10
N ARG A 332 -10.56 3.94 21.89
CA ARG A 332 -12.00 3.75 21.65
C ARG A 332 -12.85 4.65 22.54
N LEU A 333 -13.79 5.37 21.94
CA LEU A 333 -14.82 6.13 22.63
C LEU A 333 -16.13 5.35 22.63
N ALA A 334 -16.84 5.33 23.76
CA ALA A 334 -18.09 4.58 23.90
C ALA A 334 -19.23 5.14 23.02
N GLN A 335 -19.20 6.43 22.73
CA GLN A 335 -20.20 7.14 21.93
C GLN A 335 -19.49 8.11 20.98
N ASN A 336 -20.14 8.45 19.87
CA ASN A 336 -19.64 9.45 18.95
C ASN A 336 -19.68 10.85 19.60
N GLN A 337 -18.50 11.43 19.83
CA GLN A 337 -18.28 12.75 20.42
C GLN A 337 -17.95 13.81 19.36
N GLY A 338 -17.84 13.42 18.10
CA GLY A 338 -17.54 14.27 16.97
C GLY A 338 -16.04 14.47 16.74
N LEU A 339 -15.70 14.80 15.49
CA LEU A 339 -14.33 14.90 14.99
C LEU A 339 -13.43 15.79 15.85
N GLY A 340 -13.91 16.97 16.27
CA GLY A 340 -13.10 17.88 17.07
C GLY A 340 -12.65 17.29 18.41
N ASN A 341 -13.52 16.53 19.08
CA ASN A 341 -13.17 15.88 20.35
C ASN A 341 -12.28 14.65 20.13
N ALA A 342 -12.57 13.87 19.09
CA ALA A 342 -11.72 12.75 18.69
C ALA A 342 -10.28 13.21 18.40
N LEU A 343 -10.10 14.28 17.62
CA LEU A 343 -8.77 14.83 17.31
C LEU A 343 -8.09 15.47 18.53
N LYS A 344 -8.84 16.08 19.45
CA LYS A 344 -8.29 16.55 20.73
C LYS A 344 -7.63 15.40 21.49
N ILE A 345 -8.37 14.30 21.66
CA ILE A 345 -7.89 13.10 22.34
C ILE A 345 -6.69 12.50 21.59
N ALA A 346 -6.76 12.42 20.25
CA ALA A 346 -5.67 11.89 19.44
C ALA A 346 -4.35 12.66 19.68
N VAL A 347 -4.39 14.00 19.63
CA VAL A 347 -3.22 14.86 19.86
C VAL A 347 -2.65 14.69 21.26
N GLU A 348 -3.51 14.60 22.28
CA GLU A 348 -3.07 14.37 23.67
C GLU A 348 -2.32 13.03 23.81
N GLN A 349 -2.75 12.01 23.08
CA GLN A 349 -2.21 10.65 23.11
C GLN A 349 -0.97 10.42 22.24
N CYS A 350 -0.62 11.36 21.35
CA CYS A 350 0.61 11.25 20.56
C CYS A 350 1.86 11.31 21.43
N SER A 351 2.85 10.48 21.13
CA SER A 351 4.13 10.43 21.82
C SER A 351 5.14 11.42 21.24
N ASN A 352 5.03 11.75 19.95
CA ASN A 352 5.99 12.60 19.25
C ASN A 352 5.57 14.08 19.24
N GLU A 353 6.56 14.97 19.09
CA GLU A 353 6.33 16.41 18.94
C GLU A 353 5.75 16.76 17.57
N MET A 354 6.15 16.05 16.52
CA MET A 354 5.63 16.25 15.18
C MET A 354 4.35 15.43 14.97
N ILE A 355 3.26 16.08 14.56
CA ILE A 355 1.97 15.42 14.33
C ILE A 355 1.46 15.75 12.93
N ALA A 356 1.22 14.73 12.11
CA ALA A 356 0.51 14.84 10.84
C ALA A 356 -0.95 14.40 10.99
N ARG A 357 -1.89 15.17 10.42
CA ARG A 357 -3.32 14.83 10.42
C ARG A 357 -3.69 14.05 9.16
N MET A 358 -4.54 13.03 9.28
CA MET A 358 -5.09 12.31 8.12
C MET A 358 -6.56 11.89 8.33
N ASP A 359 -7.37 11.93 7.27
CA ASP A 359 -8.79 11.52 7.27
C ASP A 359 -8.91 10.03 7.03
N SER A 360 -10.00 9.42 7.48
CA SER A 360 -10.28 8.01 7.26
C SER A 360 -10.71 7.68 5.83
N ASP A 361 -10.91 8.64 4.93
CA ASP A 361 -11.45 8.40 3.58
C ASP A 361 -10.67 9.04 2.41
N ASP A 362 -9.62 9.79 2.72
CA ASP A 362 -8.72 10.46 1.78
C ASP A 362 -7.42 9.68 1.55
N ILE A 363 -6.63 10.06 0.54
CA ILE A 363 -5.41 9.36 0.14
C ILE A 363 -4.23 10.34 0.09
N ALA A 364 -3.21 10.15 0.93
CA ALA A 364 -2.01 10.97 0.91
C ALA A 364 -1.16 10.71 -0.34
N VAL A 365 -0.50 11.74 -0.89
CA VAL A 365 0.52 11.53 -1.93
C VAL A 365 1.77 10.89 -1.32
N LEU A 366 2.50 10.10 -2.09
CA LEU A 366 3.59 9.23 -1.61
C LEU A 366 4.72 9.97 -0.86
N THR A 367 5.00 11.22 -1.26
CA THR A 367 6.08 12.06 -0.71
C THR A 367 5.60 13.07 0.33
N ARG A 368 4.36 12.97 0.79
CA ARG A 368 3.73 13.97 1.65
C ARG A 368 4.58 14.25 2.90
N PHE A 369 4.85 13.22 3.70
CA PHE A 369 5.50 13.42 4.98
C PHE A 369 6.94 13.90 4.83
N GLU A 370 7.69 13.36 3.87
CA GLU A 370 9.03 13.82 3.51
C GLU A 370 9.05 15.31 3.17
N THR A 371 8.13 15.75 2.29
CA THR A 371 8.01 17.16 1.89
C THR A 371 7.74 18.08 3.08
N GLN A 372 6.85 17.68 3.98
CA GLN A 372 6.49 18.49 5.15
C GLN A 372 7.61 18.53 6.19
N LEU A 373 8.25 17.40 6.46
CA LEU A 373 9.37 17.30 7.39
C LEU A 373 10.57 18.11 6.90
N GLN A 374 10.86 18.07 5.60
CA GLN A 374 11.94 18.87 5.00
C GLN A 374 11.73 20.37 5.22
N ILE A 375 10.53 20.90 4.95
CA ILE A 375 10.23 22.32 5.19
C ILE A 375 10.41 22.69 6.67
N MET A 376 9.97 21.84 7.58
CA MET A 376 10.07 22.10 9.02
C MET A 376 11.49 21.91 9.57
N ALA A 377 12.31 21.10 8.91
CA ALA A 377 13.73 20.94 9.23
C ALA A 377 14.55 22.15 8.73
N GLU A 378 14.28 22.62 7.51
CA GLU A 378 14.93 23.80 6.92
C GLU A 378 14.49 25.11 7.60
N ASN A 379 13.29 25.12 8.19
CA ASN A 379 12.71 26.30 8.86
C ASN A 379 12.20 25.90 10.25
N PRO A 380 13.10 25.78 11.25
CA PRO A 380 12.73 25.27 12.58
C PRO A 380 11.70 26.11 13.32
N ASP A 381 11.54 27.38 12.96
CA ASP A 381 10.57 28.32 13.53
C ASP A 381 9.14 28.04 13.06
N ILE A 382 8.93 27.28 11.98
CA ILE A 382 7.59 26.91 11.51
C ILE A 382 6.92 25.94 12.49
N ASP A 383 5.68 26.27 12.87
CA ASP A 383 4.87 25.46 13.79
C ASP A 383 3.86 24.57 13.07
N ILE A 384 3.47 24.93 11.85
CA ILE A 384 2.48 24.20 11.04
C ILE A 384 2.78 24.35 9.55
N VAL A 385 2.75 23.21 8.86
CA VAL A 385 2.87 23.09 7.41
C VAL A 385 1.64 22.37 6.86
N GLY A 386 0.93 22.98 5.91
CA GLY A 386 -0.10 22.31 5.12
C GLY A 386 0.27 22.24 3.64
N GLY A 387 -0.73 22.00 2.80
CA GLY A 387 -0.56 21.96 1.34
C GLY A 387 -1.88 21.93 0.61
N ASP A 388 -1.78 21.93 -0.71
CA ASP A 388 -2.90 21.90 -1.63
C ASP A 388 -3.54 20.51 -1.66
N ILE A 389 -4.74 20.44 -2.24
CA ILE A 389 -5.48 19.20 -2.41
C ILE A 389 -5.97 19.08 -3.84
N GLU A 390 -6.09 17.83 -4.28
CA GLU A 390 -6.85 17.46 -5.46
C GLU A 390 -8.05 16.64 -5.03
N GLU A 391 -9.14 16.79 -5.76
CA GLU A 391 -10.42 16.19 -5.45
C GLU A 391 -10.78 15.17 -6.51
N PHE A 392 -11.29 14.02 -6.09
CA PHE A 392 -11.64 12.94 -7.01
C PHE A 392 -12.98 12.28 -6.64
N THR A 393 -13.57 11.60 -7.62
CA THR A 393 -14.81 10.83 -7.45
C THR A 393 -14.71 9.43 -8.02
N GLY A 394 -15.04 8.43 -7.18
CA GLY A 394 -14.89 7.03 -7.55
C GLY A 394 -13.42 6.65 -7.56
N ASP A 395 -12.84 6.56 -8.76
CA ASP A 395 -11.42 6.30 -9.00
C ASP A 395 -10.57 7.54 -8.72
N ILE A 396 -9.38 7.36 -8.15
CA ILE A 396 -8.42 8.44 -7.86
C ILE A 396 -7.95 9.16 -9.13
N GLN A 397 -8.00 8.50 -10.29
CA GLN A 397 -7.66 9.08 -11.60
C GLN A 397 -8.72 10.08 -12.08
N ASN A 398 -9.96 9.98 -11.58
CA ASN A 398 -11.03 10.90 -11.94
C ASN A 398 -10.94 12.19 -11.11
N LYS A 399 -9.95 13.03 -11.43
CA LYS A 399 -9.74 14.34 -10.81
C LYS A 399 -10.81 15.33 -11.28
N ILE A 400 -11.50 15.95 -10.32
CA ILE A 400 -12.61 16.87 -10.58
C ILE A 400 -12.36 18.30 -10.12
N GLY A 401 -11.28 18.53 -9.36
CA GLY A 401 -10.96 19.87 -8.87
C GLY A 401 -9.67 19.91 -8.07
N LYS A 402 -9.14 21.13 -7.94
CA LYS A 402 -7.99 21.43 -7.10
C LYS A 402 -8.31 22.61 -6.21
N ARG A 403 -7.89 22.55 -4.94
CA ARG A 403 -7.94 23.68 -4.02
C ARG A 403 -6.53 24.06 -3.60
N ARG A 404 -6.12 25.25 -4.05
CA ARG A 404 -4.87 25.89 -3.65
C ARG A 404 -5.05 26.77 -2.42
N VAL A 405 -3.99 26.87 -1.63
CA VAL A 405 -3.91 27.71 -0.43
C VAL A 405 -2.64 28.58 -0.44
N PRO A 406 -2.63 29.76 0.23
CA PRO A 406 -1.46 30.63 0.28
C PRO A 406 -0.26 29.94 0.93
N ALA A 407 0.96 30.21 0.44
CA ALA A 407 2.16 29.46 0.84
C ALA A 407 2.87 30.05 2.06
N THR A 408 2.99 31.38 2.15
CA THR A 408 3.83 32.04 3.16
C THR A 408 3.05 32.43 4.42
N ASP A 409 3.75 32.58 5.56
CA ASP A 409 3.17 32.98 6.85
C ASP A 409 2.31 34.25 6.75
N ALA A 410 2.80 35.27 6.04
CA ALA A 410 2.11 36.54 5.86
C ALA A 410 0.82 36.37 5.03
N GLU A 411 0.91 35.67 3.90
CA GLU A 411 -0.25 35.41 3.02
C GLU A 411 -1.29 34.52 3.71
N ILE A 412 -0.84 33.50 4.45
CA ILE A 412 -1.69 32.62 5.26
C ILE A 412 -2.47 33.44 6.28
N LYS A 413 -1.79 34.31 7.04
CA LYS A 413 -2.42 35.16 8.06
C LYS A 413 -3.37 36.18 7.46
N GLU A 414 -3.07 36.74 6.28
CA GLU A 414 -3.97 37.63 5.57
C GLU A 414 -5.21 36.89 5.05
N TYR A 415 -5.03 35.72 4.43
CA TYR A 415 -6.11 34.89 3.94
C TYR A 415 -7.02 34.38 5.07
N MET A 416 -6.42 34.04 6.23
CA MET A 416 -7.11 33.59 7.45
C MET A 416 -8.14 34.60 7.96
N LYS A 417 -8.01 35.89 7.65
CA LYS A 417 -9.03 36.88 8.02
C LYS A 417 -10.36 36.62 7.31
N LYS A 418 -10.31 35.98 6.14
CA LYS A 418 -11.44 35.79 5.22
C LYS A 418 -11.86 34.32 5.09
N ARG A 419 -10.95 33.36 5.13
CA ARG A 419 -11.25 31.92 4.94
C ARG A 419 -10.16 31.05 5.56
N CYS A 420 -10.51 29.80 5.91
CA CYS A 420 -9.54 28.83 6.44
C CYS A 420 -8.35 28.67 5.47
N PRO A 421 -7.11 28.98 5.88
CA PRO A 421 -5.94 28.98 5.00
C PRO A 421 -5.31 27.59 4.82
N PHE A 422 -5.84 26.57 5.49
CA PHE A 422 -5.34 25.20 5.42
C PHE A 422 -6.39 24.27 4.82
N ASN A 423 -5.90 23.19 4.22
CA ASN A 423 -6.68 21.98 3.99
C ASN A 423 -6.45 21.08 5.21
N HIS A 424 -7.48 20.81 6.01
CA HIS A 424 -7.30 20.19 7.33
C HIS A 424 -6.53 18.87 7.26
N MET A 425 -6.89 17.98 6.33
CA MET A 425 -6.27 16.67 6.04
C MET A 425 -4.82 16.73 5.63
N THR A 426 -4.29 17.89 5.23
CA THR A 426 -2.90 18.01 4.77
C THR A 426 -1.95 18.45 5.87
N VAL A 427 -2.43 18.96 7.01
CA VAL A 427 -1.55 19.63 7.97
C VAL A 427 -0.62 18.67 8.72
N MET A 428 0.60 19.15 8.96
CA MET A 428 1.56 18.65 9.94
C MET A 428 1.91 19.81 10.87
N TYR A 429 1.92 19.59 12.18
CA TYR A 429 2.15 20.65 13.17
C TYR A 429 2.90 20.15 14.39
N ARG A 430 3.46 21.10 15.13
CA ARG A 430 4.06 20.90 16.45
C ARG A 430 2.97 20.67 17.50
N LYS A 431 3.07 19.55 18.23
CA LYS A 431 2.17 19.19 19.33
C LYS A 431 2.14 20.30 20.38
N SER A 432 3.30 20.79 20.78
CA SER A 432 3.43 21.88 21.77
C SER A 432 2.68 23.15 21.35
N ALA A 433 2.78 23.55 20.07
CA ALA A 433 2.11 24.73 19.53
C ALA A 433 0.57 24.58 19.53
N VAL A 434 0.06 23.40 19.17
CA VAL A 434 -1.38 23.10 19.22
C VAL A 434 -1.90 23.10 20.67
N LEU A 435 -1.17 22.49 21.60
CA LEU A 435 -1.56 22.47 23.01
C LEU A 435 -1.52 23.86 23.63
N LYS A 436 -0.51 24.69 23.31
CA LYS A 436 -0.42 26.09 23.73
C LYS A 436 -1.60 26.93 23.21
N ALA A 437 -2.10 26.61 22.00
CA ALA A 437 -3.31 27.22 21.44
C ALA A 437 -4.63 26.64 22.03
N GLY A 438 -4.53 25.68 22.96
CA GLY A 438 -5.66 25.08 23.66
C GLY A 438 -6.35 23.94 22.92
N GLY A 439 -5.64 23.27 22.00
CA GLY A 439 -6.07 22.05 21.30
C GLY A 439 -7.29 22.23 20.38
N TYR A 440 -7.81 21.13 19.84
CA TYR A 440 -9.10 21.14 19.13
C TYR A 440 -10.24 21.46 20.09
N ARG A 441 -11.21 22.27 19.61
CA ARG A 441 -12.41 22.66 20.37
C ARG A 441 -13.64 22.48 19.50
N ASN A 442 -14.74 22.10 20.13
CA ASN A 442 -16.01 21.99 19.44
C ASN A 442 -16.47 23.37 18.96
N LEU A 443 -16.57 23.51 17.64
CA LEU A 443 -17.19 24.64 16.97
C LEU A 443 -17.73 24.11 15.65
N TYR A 444 -19.05 24.06 15.52
CA TYR A 444 -19.75 23.36 14.43
C TYR A 444 -19.13 23.62 13.04
N TRP A 445 -18.51 22.59 12.46
CA TRP A 445 -17.84 22.58 11.13
C TRP A 445 -16.71 23.59 10.94
N ASN A 446 -16.15 24.10 12.04
CA ASN A 446 -15.08 25.10 12.06
C ASN A 446 -14.03 24.78 13.13
N GLU A 447 -13.94 23.53 13.57
CA GLU A 447 -13.04 23.07 14.63
C GLU A 447 -11.57 23.32 14.27
N ASP A 448 -11.20 23.04 13.01
CA ASP A 448 -9.87 23.24 12.43
C ASP A 448 -9.55 24.73 12.27
N TYR A 449 -10.44 25.48 11.61
CA TYR A 449 -10.24 26.90 11.36
C TYR A 449 -10.12 27.70 12.66
N PHE A 450 -10.90 27.32 13.68
CA PHE A 450 -10.78 27.94 14.99
C PHE A 450 -9.44 27.66 15.65
N LEU A 451 -8.87 26.46 15.49
CA LEU A 451 -7.54 26.13 16.00
C LEU A 451 -6.47 26.99 15.29
N TRP A 452 -6.50 27.08 13.96
CA TRP A 452 -5.52 27.87 13.21
C TRP A 452 -5.56 29.36 13.59
N ILE A 453 -6.75 29.93 13.80
CA ILE A 453 -6.90 31.31 14.30
C ILE A 453 -6.25 31.49 15.67
N ARG A 454 -6.44 30.53 16.59
CA ARG A 454 -5.82 30.61 17.92
C ARG A 454 -4.30 30.45 17.85
N MET A 455 -3.79 29.57 17.01
CA MET A 455 -2.35 29.40 16.79
C MET A 455 -1.73 30.69 16.21
N ALA A 456 -2.36 31.28 15.18
CA ALA A 456 -1.89 32.54 14.59
C ALA A 456 -1.90 33.69 15.61
N TRP A 457 -2.93 33.77 16.44
CA TRP A 457 -3.02 34.77 17.51
C TRP A 457 -1.93 34.59 18.58
N GLN A 458 -1.49 33.35 18.84
CA GLN A 458 -0.38 33.03 19.73
C GLN A 458 1.01 33.26 19.10
N GLY A 459 1.05 33.80 17.87
CA GLY A 459 2.29 34.10 17.17
C GLY A 459 2.90 32.93 16.41
N CYS A 460 2.18 31.82 16.24
CA CYS A 460 2.72 30.66 15.52
C CYS A 460 3.10 31.03 14.07
N LYS A 461 4.16 30.41 13.57
CA LYS A 461 4.62 30.54 12.18
C LYS A 461 4.05 29.43 11.33
N MET A 462 3.61 29.81 10.13
CA MET A 462 2.76 28.98 9.28
C MET A 462 3.30 28.92 7.86
N ALA A 463 3.21 27.75 7.22
CA ALA A 463 3.51 27.60 5.80
C ALA A 463 2.57 26.60 5.12
N ASN A 464 2.46 26.68 3.79
CA ASN A 464 1.95 25.61 2.95
C ASN A 464 2.99 25.27 1.89
N THR A 465 3.08 24.00 1.49
CA THR A 465 4.07 23.52 0.52
C THR A 465 3.90 24.11 -0.88
N GLY A 466 2.72 24.64 -1.22
CA GLY A 466 2.35 25.03 -2.58
C GLY A 466 2.19 23.83 -3.53
N THR A 467 2.20 22.61 -2.99
CA THR A 467 2.07 21.34 -3.73
C THR A 467 0.89 20.53 -3.19
N VAL A 468 0.41 19.58 -3.99
CA VAL A 468 -0.68 18.69 -3.59
C VAL A 468 -0.16 17.66 -2.61
N LEU A 469 -0.76 17.59 -1.42
CA LEU A 469 -0.35 16.62 -0.39
C LEU A 469 -1.36 15.50 -0.20
N VAL A 470 -2.63 15.74 -0.51
CA VAL A 470 -3.70 14.75 -0.31
C VAL A 470 -4.69 14.81 -1.47
N ASN A 471 -5.07 13.63 -1.93
CA ASN A 471 -6.19 13.39 -2.81
C ASN A 471 -7.45 13.16 -1.98
N VAL A 472 -8.49 13.94 -2.24
CA VAL A 472 -9.65 14.10 -1.40
C VAL A 472 -10.87 13.52 -2.06
N ARG A 473 -11.55 12.63 -1.36
CA ARG A 473 -12.74 12.00 -1.90
C ARG A 473 -13.93 12.93 -1.76
N VAL A 474 -14.56 13.30 -2.88
CA VAL A 474 -15.72 14.20 -2.85
C VAL A 474 -17.02 13.44 -2.97
N GLY A 475 -17.86 13.55 -1.94
CA GLY A 475 -19.27 13.11 -1.98
C GLY A 475 -20.23 14.21 -2.43
N THR A 476 -21.41 13.82 -2.92
CA THR A 476 -22.51 14.74 -3.32
C THR A 476 -23.02 15.62 -2.17
N ASP A 477 -22.79 15.22 -0.91
CA ASP A 477 -23.26 15.92 0.28
C ASP A 477 -22.31 16.99 0.84
N MET A 478 -21.08 17.12 0.31
CA MET A 478 -20.07 18.05 0.83
C MET A 478 -20.55 19.52 0.77
N TYR A 479 -21.32 19.89 -0.26
CA TYR A 479 -21.84 21.25 -0.45
C TYR A 479 -23.02 21.59 0.46
N LYS A 480 -23.78 20.58 0.90
CA LYS A 480 -24.90 20.78 1.83
C LYS A 480 -24.40 21.26 3.19
N ARG A 481 -23.14 20.94 3.53
CA ARG A 481 -22.47 21.37 4.77
C ARG A 481 -21.96 22.82 4.77
N ARG A 482 -22.24 23.61 3.73
CA ARG A 482 -21.74 25.00 3.60
C ARG A 482 -22.86 26.05 3.67
N GLY A 483 -24.00 25.71 4.23
CA GLY A 483 -25.07 26.69 4.51
C GLY A 483 -25.97 26.28 5.66
N GLY A 484 -26.92 27.17 5.98
CA GLY A 484 -27.79 27.08 7.14
C GLY A 484 -27.36 28.01 8.28
N ARG A 485 -28.33 28.40 9.11
CA ARG A 485 -28.13 29.35 10.23
C ARG A 485 -27.07 28.89 11.24
N LYS A 486 -27.06 27.60 11.59
CA LYS A 486 -26.09 27.03 12.54
C LYS A 486 -24.64 27.16 12.07
N TYR A 487 -24.38 26.98 10.77
CA TYR A 487 -23.04 27.18 10.20
C TYR A 487 -22.66 28.67 10.18
N PHE A 488 -23.61 29.55 9.84
CA PHE A 488 -23.40 30.99 9.90
C PHE A 488 -23.09 31.48 11.32
N GLU A 489 -23.80 30.99 12.34
CA GLU A 489 -23.54 31.32 13.75
C GLU A 489 -22.13 30.90 14.19
N SER A 490 -21.68 29.73 13.74
CA SER A 490 -20.31 29.23 13.95
C SER A 490 -19.25 30.14 13.31
N GLU A 491 -19.45 30.57 12.06
CA GLU A 491 -18.57 31.54 11.39
C GLU A 491 -18.62 32.94 12.01
N LEU A 492 -19.80 33.39 12.45
CA LEU A 492 -19.98 34.67 13.15
C LEU A 492 -19.22 34.67 14.47
N TYR A 493 -19.20 33.55 15.19
CA TYR A 493 -18.39 33.38 16.39
C TYR A 493 -16.90 33.57 16.09
N LEU A 494 -16.36 32.95 15.04
CA LEU A 494 -14.96 33.13 14.62
C LEU A 494 -14.63 34.59 14.28
N GLN A 495 -15.49 35.25 13.51
CA GLN A 495 -15.29 36.64 13.12
C GLN A 495 -15.34 37.58 14.33
N ARG A 496 -16.27 37.35 15.27
CA ARG A 496 -16.30 38.08 16.55
C ARG A 496 -15.05 37.83 17.39
N TYR A 497 -14.55 36.59 17.40
CA TYR A 497 -13.32 36.23 18.10
C TYR A 497 -12.11 37.00 17.53
N MET A 498 -11.96 37.03 16.20
CA MET A 498 -10.90 37.77 15.52
C MET A 498 -11.01 39.29 15.74
N LEU A 499 -12.23 39.85 15.69
CA LEU A 499 -12.47 41.28 15.93
C LEU A 499 -12.09 41.68 17.36
N LYS A 500 -12.52 40.92 18.37
CA LYS A 500 -12.19 41.17 19.78
C LYS A 500 -10.68 41.15 20.05
N ARG A 501 -9.95 40.32 19.29
CA ARG A 501 -8.49 40.18 19.38
C ARG A 501 -7.72 41.09 18.42
N ARG A 502 -8.39 42.01 17.73
CA ARG A 502 -7.82 42.96 16.77
C ARG A 502 -7.06 42.29 15.60
N MET A 503 -7.41 41.05 15.27
CA MET A 503 -6.88 40.38 14.07
C MET A 503 -7.53 40.91 12.78
N ILE A 504 -8.75 41.43 12.90
CA ILE A 504 -9.49 42.12 11.84
C ILE A 504 -10.08 43.43 12.38
N CYS A 505 -10.31 44.40 11.49
CA CYS A 505 -11.02 45.64 11.82
C CYS A 505 -12.54 45.50 11.62
N GLY A 506 -13.30 46.48 12.09
CA GLY A 506 -14.77 46.49 11.98
C GLY A 506 -15.28 46.42 10.54
N ILE A 507 -14.57 47.03 9.59
CA ILE A 507 -14.92 47.01 8.16
C ILE A 507 -14.80 45.57 7.60
N VAL A 508 -13.66 44.91 7.82
CA VAL A 508 -13.44 43.52 7.39
C VAL A 508 -14.45 42.58 8.04
N PHE A 509 -14.77 42.77 9.31
CA PHE A 509 -15.81 42.02 10.01
C PHE A 509 -17.17 42.19 9.31
N ALA A 510 -17.61 43.43 9.07
CA ALA A 510 -18.89 43.72 8.43
C ALA A 510 -18.98 43.09 7.03
N GLU A 511 -17.95 43.27 6.20
CA GLU A 511 -17.90 42.65 4.87
C GLU A 511 -17.99 41.12 4.92
N ASN A 512 -17.22 40.50 5.80
CA ASN A 512 -17.17 39.04 5.93
C ASN A 512 -18.51 38.47 6.36
N ILE A 513 -19.20 39.13 7.30
CA ILE A 513 -20.51 38.70 7.79
C ILE A 513 -21.59 38.92 6.74
N CYS A 514 -21.61 40.07 6.05
CA CYS A 514 -22.55 40.33 4.97
C CYS A 514 -22.42 39.27 3.85
N LYS A 515 -21.20 39.01 3.38
CA LYS A 515 -20.94 37.98 2.35
C LYS A 515 -21.41 36.59 2.79
N ARG A 516 -21.10 36.20 4.03
CA ARG A 516 -21.50 34.89 4.59
C ARG A 516 -23.00 34.78 4.79
N PHE A 517 -23.65 35.81 5.32
CA PHE A 517 -25.10 35.80 5.52
C PHE A 517 -25.81 35.59 4.18
N THR A 518 -25.39 36.31 3.14
CA THR A 518 -25.93 36.14 1.79
C THR A 518 -25.71 34.73 1.26
N VAL A 519 -24.48 34.19 1.33
CA VAL A 519 -24.16 32.88 0.74
C VAL A 519 -24.73 31.71 1.57
N GLN A 520 -24.69 31.79 2.90
CA GLN A 520 -24.98 30.66 3.78
C GLN A 520 -26.45 30.64 4.24
N VAL A 521 -27.10 31.80 4.36
CA VAL A 521 -28.47 31.91 4.88
C VAL A 521 -29.46 32.26 3.77
N LEU A 522 -29.18 33.28 2.96
CA LEU A 522 -30.15 33.76 1.95
C LEU A 522 -30.14 32.94 0.66
N MET A 523 -28.97 32.49 0.21
CA MET A 523 -28.83 31.79 -1.07
C MET A 523 -29.41 30.37 -0.99
N PRO A 524 -30.31 29.95 -1.90
CA PRO A 524 -30.84 28.59 -1.95
C PRO A 524 -29.74 27.54 -2.20
N ASN A 525 -29.94 26.31 -1.70
CA ASN A 525 -28.96 25.23 -1.79
C ASN A 525 -28.52 24.90 -3.23
N GLN A 526 -29.45 24.96 -4.20
CA GLN A 526 -29.15 24.69 -5.62
C GLN A 526 -28.20 25.73 -6.22
N VAL A 527 -28.45 27.01 -5.95
CA VAL A 527 -27.61 28.13 -6.40
C VAL A 527 -26.25 28.08 -5.72
N ARG A 528 -26.22 27.80 -4.41
CA ARG A 528 -24.97 27.65 -3.65
C ARG A 528 -24.11 26.52 -4.22
N GLY A 529 -24.70 25.37 -4.51
CA GLY A 529 -23.99 24.25 -5.13
C GLY A 529 -23.38 24.62 -6.49
N TRP A 530 -24.08 25.40 -7.30
CA TRP A 530 -23.56 25.91 -8.58
C TRP A 530 -22.40 26.90 -8.40
N VAL A 531 -22.54 27.88 -7.50
CA VAL A 531 -21.50 28.88 -7.21
C VAL A 531 -20.20 28.21 -6.75
N PHE A 532 -20.29 27.25 -5.83
CA PHE A 532 -19.11 26.53 -5.36
C PHE A 532 -18.43 25.71 -6.47
N ARG A 533 -19.21 25.01 -7.30
CA ARG A 533 -18.64 24.24 -8.44
C ARG A 533 -17.95 25.12 -9.47
N LYS A 534 -18.41 26.35 -9.67
CA LYS A 534 -17.91 27.23 -10.73
C LYS A 534 -16.78 28.16 -10.29
N PHE A 535 -16.78 28.61 -9.03
CA PHE A 535 -15.88 29.68 -8.57
C PHE A 535 -14.95 29.30 -7.41
N ALA A 536 -15.22 28.22 -6.68
CA ALA A 536 -14.43 27.87 -5.50
C ALA A 536 -13.29 26.86 -5.76
N ARG A 537 -13.19 26.33 -6.99
CA ARG A 537 -12.23 25.29 -7.39
C ARG A 537 -11.67 25.59 -8.78
N GLU A 538 -10.38 25.35 -8.95
CA GLU A 538 -9.80 25.26 -10.29
C GLU A 538 -10.21 23.92 -10.90
N LYS A 539 -10.67 23.93 -12.15
CA LYS A 539 -10.84 22.68 -12.90
C LYS A 539 -9.44 22.09 -13.14
N CYS A 540 -9.26 20.81 -12.83
CA CYS A 540 -8.10 20.09 -13.34
C CYS A 540 -8.16 20.11 -14.87
N ARG A 541 -7.06 20.51 -15.51
CA ARG A 541 -6.92 20.47 -16.97
C ARG A 541 -6.49 19.08 -17.39
#